data_AF-A0A6G1QT56-F1
#
_entry.id   AF-A0A6G1QT56-F1
#
_cell.length_a   1.000
_cell.length_b   1.000
_cell.length_c   1.000
_cell.angle_alpha   90.00
_cell.angle_beta   90.00
_cell.angle_gamma   90.00
#
_symmetry.space_group_name_H-M   'P 1'
#
loop_
_entity.id
_entity.type
_entity.pdbx_description
1 polymer ?
#
loop_
_entity_poly.entity_id
_entity_poly.type
_entity_poly.pdbx_seq_one_letter_code
_entity_poly.pdbx_strand_id
1 'polypeptide(L)'
;MASLQKDGRHVCGGALVNEDSVLSSADCFSSSATASDWTVVLGRQKQNGFNPFEVKLNVTDITLSIQTGPNAAVLHLATPAPLSDSIQPICVDTGRTFSVGSTCWVAGWSSGAGGEEQVLQEFQTSVVDCEDTSSDSLCTEALTLEPGFSGGPLMCQQDGSWFLAGVLAADNKLTTGAQTLQGKIYIPLKRDRSFVFQTL
;
A
#
# COMPACT_ATOMS: atom_id res chain seq x y z
N MET A 1 4.23 -7.61 -2.95
CA MET A 1 3.93 -6.20 -3.26
C MET A 1 3.40 -6.09 -4.69
N ALA A 2 2.50 -5.13 -4.94
CA ALA A 2 2.00 -4.80 -6.26
C ALA A 2 2.53 -3.43 -6.71
N SER A 3 2.85 -3.30 -7.99
CA SER A 3 3.09 -2.03 -8.64
C SER A 3 1.87 -1.67 -9.48
N LEU A 4 1.17 -0.61 -9.11
CA LEU A 4 0.03 -0.08 -9.83
C LEU A 4 0.51 0.86 -10.91
N GLN A 5 0.29 0.49 -12.16
CA GLN A 5 0.72 1.25 -13.31
C GLN A 5 -0.46 1.86 -14.04
N LYS A 6 -0.35 3.13 -14.39
CA LYS A 6 -1.24 3.80 -15.32
C LYS A 6 -0.50 4.06 -16.62
N ASP A 7 -1.07 3.63 -17.75
CA ASP A 7 -0.44 3.77 -19.07
C ASP A 7 1.00 3.22 -19.12
N GLY A 8 1.25 2.11 -18.41
CA GLY A 8 2.56 1.45 -18.31
C GLY A 8 3.58 2.13 -17.39
N ARG A 9 3.20 3.17 -16.64
CA ARG A 9 4.07 3.89 -15.69
C ARG A 9 3.62 3.64 -14.25
N HIS A 10 4.57 3.35 -13.37
CA HIS A 10 4.29 3.20 -11.94
C HIS A 10 3.77 4.50 -11.33
N VAL A 11 2.64 4.40 -10.63
CA VAL A 11 2.01 5.51 -9.91
C VAL A 11 2.02 5.26 -8.41
N CYS A 12 1.62 4.06 -7.99
CA CYS A 12 1.50 3.68 -6.59
C CYS A 12 1.90 2.22 -6.34
N GLY A 13 2.22 1.93 -5.09
CA GLY A 13 2.27 0.59 -4.55
C GLY A 13 0.88 0.02 -4.25
N GLY A 14 0.87 -1.26 -3.88
CA GLY A 14 -0.30 -1.98 -3.38
C GLY A 14 0.09 -3.31 -2.76
N ALA A 15 -0.88 -3.97 -2.16
CA ALA A 15 -0.76 -5.29 -1.56
C ALA A 15 -1.73 -6.25 -2.23
N LEU A 16 -1.23 -7.38 -2.75
CA LEU A 16 -2.09 -8.50 -3.14
C LEU A 16 -2.66 -9.11 -1.85
N VAL A 17 -3.98 -9.22 -1.74
CA VAL A 17 -4.63 -9.65 -0.49
C VAL A 17 -5.47 -10.92 -0.64
N ASN A 18 -5.81 -11.27 -1.86
CA ASN A 18 -6.28 -12.57 -2.31
C ASN A 18 -5.81 -12.74 -3.78
N GLU A 19 -6.28 -13.75 -4.52
CA GLU A 19 -5.80 -13.98 -5.89
C GLU A 19 -6.30 -12.92 -6.90
N ASP A 20 -7.41 -12.22 -6.63
CA ASP A 20 -8.08 -11.35 -7.60
C ASP A 20 -8.24 -9.89 -7.15
N SER A 21 -7.70 -9.52 -5.99
CA SER A 21 -7.85 -8.19 -5.39
C SER A 21 -6.54 -7.66 -4.82
N VAL A 22 -6.32 -6.37 -5.08
CA VAL A 22 -5.17 -5.60 -4.57
C VAL A 22 -5.67 -4.41 -3.75
N LEU A 23 -5.18 -4.28 -2.51
CA LEU A 23 -5.43 -3.12 -1.67
C LEU A 23 -4.38 -2.02 -1.89
N SER A 24 -4.81 -0.76 -1.93
CA SER A 24 -3.97 0.44 -2.09
C SER A 24 -4.62 1.66 -1.44
N SER A 25 -4.01 2.85 -1.57
CA SER A 25 -4.62 4.11 -1.16
C SER A 25 -5.56 4.66 -2.24
N ALA A 26 -6.71 5.20 -1.84
CA ALA A 26 -7.61 5.91 -2.74
C ALA A 26 -6.98 7.17 -3.34
N ASP A 27 -5.99 7.77 -2.68
CA ASP A 27 -5.28 8.96 -3.17
C ASP A 27 -4.53 8.73 -4.49
N CYS A 28 -4.28 7.45 -4.83
CA CYS A 28 -3.66 7.04 -6.08
C CYS A 28 -4.58 7.22 -7.30
N PHE A 29 -5.90 7.39 -7.08
CA PHE A 29 -6.91 7.35 -8.12
C PHE A 29 -7.71 8.64 -8.16
N SER A 30 -7.95 9.16 -9.35
CA SER A 30 -9.01 10.16 -9.56
C SER A 30 -10.37 9.51 -9.33
N SER A 31 -11.37 10.28 -8.87
CA SER A 31 -12.75 9.80 -8.72
C SER A 31 -13.39 9.28 -10.02
N SER A 32 -12.86 9.68 -11.17
CA SER A 32 -13.26 9.22 -12.51
C SER A 32 -12.22 8.27 -13.15
N ALA A 33 -11.44 7.54 -12.34
CA ALA A 33 -10.44 6.62 -12.87
C ALA A 33 -11.11 5.53 -13.72
N THR A 34 -10.57 5.30 -14.92
CA THR A 34 -11.05 4.22 -15.79
C THR A 34 -10.19 2.98 -15.56
N ALA A 35 -10.79 1.88 -15.14
CA ALA A 35 -10.06 0.65 -14.76
C ALA A 35 -9.13 0.13 -15.87
N SER A 36 -9.52 0.24 -17.13
CA SER A 36 -8.72 -0.21 -18.28
C SER A 36 -7.40 0.53 -18.47
N ASP A 37 -7.26 1.73 -17.90
CA ASP A 37 -6.01 2.50 -17.95
C ASP A 37 -4.96 1.95 -16.97
N TRP A 38 -5.39 1.06 -16.06
CA TRP A 38 -4.58 0.54 -14.97
C TRP A 38 -4.16 -0.91 -15.23
N THR A 39 -2.93 -1.21 -14.82
CA THR A 39 -2.36 -2.55 -14.82
C THR A 39 -1.71 -2.80 -13.47
N VAL A 40 -2.05 -3.93 -12.87
CA VAL A 40 -1.36 -4.45 -11.69
C VAL A 40 -0.18 -5.28 -12.16
N VAL A 41 1.01 -5.01 -11.63
CA VAL A 41 2.20 -5.83 -11.89
C VAL A 41 2.71 -6.43 -10.60
N LEU A 42 2.81 -7.76 -10.56
CA LEU A 42 3.26 -8.57 -9.44
C LEU A 42 4.61 -9.24 -9.75
N GLY A 43 5.29 -9.80 -8.74
CA GLY A 43 6.50 -10.61 -8.92
C GLY A 43 7.73 -9.84 -9.41
N ARG A 44 7.71 -8.50 -9.30
CA ARG A 44 8.78 -7.62 -9.78
C ARG A 44 9.69 -7.19 -8.64
N GLN A 45 10.99 -7.14 -8.92
CA GLN A 45 12.01 -6.59 -8.02
C GLN A 45 12.47 -5.20 -8.46
N LYS A 46 12.56 -4.93 -9.76
CA LYS A 46 13.06 -3.66 -10.31
C LYS A 46 11.99 -2.97 -11.14
N GLN A 47 11.70 -1.67 -10.93
CA GLN A 47 10.70 -0.97 -11.75
C GLN A 47 11.06 -0.92 -13.23
N ASN A 48 12.35 -0.84 -13.54
CA ASN A 48 12.90 -0.86 -14.90
C ASN A 48 13.79 -2.08 -15.09
N GLY A 49 13.87 -2.57 -16.33
CA GLY A 49 14.69 -3.72 -16.69
C GLY A 49 13.95 -5.06 -16.61
N PHE A 50 14.72 -6.14 -16.67
CA PHE A 50 14.20 -7.50 -16.72
C PHE A 50 13.80 -8.02 -15.33
N ASN A 51 12.59 -8.58 -15.22
CA ASN A 51 12.11 -9.29 -14.03
C ASN A 51 11.60 -10.68 -14.46
N PRO A 52 12.24 -11.78 -14.04
CA PRO A 52 11.91 -13.12 -14.52
C PRO A 52 10.55 -13.65 -14.04
N PHE A 53 10.03 -13.12 -12.93
CA PHE A 53 8.79 -13.56 -12.30
C PHE A 53 7.66 -12.54 -12.44
N GLU A 54 7.83 -11.50 -13.28
CA GLU A 54 6.80 -10.47 -13.39
C GLU A 54 5.53 -11.00 -14.08
N VAL A 55 4.39 -10.61 -13.53
CA VAL A 55 3.08 -10.89 -14.13
C VAL A 55 2.30 -9.59 -14.19
N LYS A 56 1.79 -9.27 -15.39
CA LYS A 56 0.95 -8.10 -15.64
C LYS A 56 -0.50 -8.55 -15.73
N LEU A 57 -1.35 -7.95 -14.92
CA LEU A 57 -2.76 -8.28 -14.78
C LEU A 57 -3.59 -7.04 -15.06
N ASN A 58 -4.58 -7.19 -15.94
CA ASN A 58 -5.52 -6.12 -16.25
C ASN A 58 -6.45 -5.88 -15.06
N VAL A 59 -6.90 -4.63 -14.91
CA VAL A 59 -7.85 -4.24 -13.87
C VAL A 59 -9.24 -4.13 -14.50
N THR A 60 -10.24 -4.74 -13.86
CA THR A 60 -11.65 -4.69 -14.30
C THR A 60 -12.45 -3.63 -13.55
N ASP A 61 -12.12 -3.40 -12.28
CA ASP A 61 -12.80 -2.43 -11.43
C ASP A 61 -11.84 -1.81 -10.41
N ILE A 62 -12.13 -0.56 -10.02
CA ILE A 62 -11.44 0.16 -8.96
C ILE A 62 -12.51 0.74 -8.05
N THR A 63 -12.67 0.14 -6.87
CA THR A 63 -13.60 0.63 -5.86
C THR A 63 -12.83 1.45 -4.83
N LEU A 64 -13.30 2.67 -4.55
CA LEU A 64 -12.71 3.61 -3.58
C LEU A 64 -13.57 3.69 -2.32
N SER A 65 -12.95 3.64 -1.13
CA SER A 65 -13.65 3.98 0.11
C SER A 65 -13.96 5.48 0.12
N ILE A 66 -15.17 5.83 0.56
CA ILE A 66 -15.66 7.22 0.59
C ILE A 66 -15.96 7.60 2.04
N GLN A 67 -14.91 7.92 2.80
CA GLN A 67 -15.02 8.45 4.16
C GLN A 67 -14.28 9.79 4.29
N THR A 68 -14.52 10.50 5.40
CA THR A 68 -13.81 11.74 5.71
C THR A 68 -12.38 11.44 6.17
N GLY A 69 -11.38 11.74 5.34
CA GLY A 69 -9.95 11.53 5.66
C GLY A 69 -9.25 10.62 4.65
N PRO A 70 -8.08 10.06 5.01
CA PRO A 70 -7.38 9.06 4.20
C PRO A 70 -8.26 7.82 3.98
N ASN A 71 -8.34 7.33 2.75
CA ASN A 71 -9.24 6.25 2.34
C ASN A 71 -8.48 5.14 1.59
N ALA A 72 -8.89 3.89 1.74
CA ALA A 72 -8.37 2.77 0.96
C ALA A 72 -9.07 2.61 -0.40
N ALA A 73 -8.42 1.89 -1.31
CA ALA A 73 -8.94 1.45 -2.59
C ALA A 73 -8.70 -0.04 -2.80
N VAL A 74 -9.64 -0.71 -3.48
CA VAL A 74 -9.50 -2.09 -3.94
C VAL A 74 -9.51 -2.10 -5.46
N LEU A 75 -8.54 -2.76 -6.06
CA LEU A 75 -8.48 -3.01 -7.49
C LEU A 75 -8.81 -4.48 -7.74
N HIS A 76 -9.77 -4.74 -8.61
CA HIS A 76 -10.14 -6.08 -9.05
C HIS A 76 -9.39 -6.47 -10.31
N LEU A 77 -8.78 -7.65 -10.27
CA LEU A 77 -8.00 -8.22 -11.35
C LEU A 77 -8.93 -8.95 -12.34
N ALA A 78 -8.67 -8.81 -13.63
CA ALA A 78 -9.42 -9.50 -14.68
C ALA A 78 -9.27 -11.03 -14.62
N THR A 79 -8.14 -11.50 -14.07
CA THR A 79 -7.82 -12.92 -13.91
C THR A 79 -7.08 -13.11 -12.58
N PRO A 80 -7.32 -14.22 -11.87
CA PRO A 80 -6.58 -14.56 -10.66
C PRO A 80 -5.07 -14.55 -10.88
N ALA A 81 -4.33 -13.98 -9.93
CA ALA A 81 -2.89 -13.91 -9.91
C ALA A 81 -2.29 -15.32 -9.73
N PRO A 82 -1.34 -15.74 -10.58
CA PRO A 82 -0.70 -17.03 -10.43
C PRO A 82 0.22 -17.01 -9.21
N LEU A 83 -0.17 -17.74 -8.17
CA LEU A 83 0.61 -17.84 -6.94
C LEU A 83 1.94 -18.57 -7.15
N SER A 84 2.99 -18.06 -6.52
CA SER A 84 4.35 -18.60 -6.59
C SER A 84 5.17 -18.12 -5.39
N ASP A 85 6.43 -18.53 -5.29
CA ASP A 85 7.35 -18.03 -4.26
C ASP A 85 7.57 -16.50 -4.34
N SER A 86 7.33 -15.89 -5.51
CA SER A 86 7.46 -14.44 -5.73
C SER A 86 6.12 -13.68 -5.70
N ILE A 87 4.99 -14.40 -5.70
CA ILE A 87 3.65 -13.83 -5.76
C ILE A 87 2.78 -14.56 -4.73
N GLN A 88 2.59 -13.93 -3.58
CA GLN A 88 1.72 -14.43 -2.53
C GLN A 88 0.86 -13.29 -1.97
N PRO A 89 -0.40 -13.58 -1.60
CA PRO A 89 -1.21 -12.62 -0.88
C PRO A 89 -0.69 -12.45 0.55
N ILE A 90 -0.81 -11.24 1.08
CA ILE A 90 -0.59 -10.97 2.51
C ILE A 90 -1.89 -11.19 3.29
N CYS A 91 -1.80 -11.63 4.54
CA CYS A 91 -2.97 -11.76 5.39
C CYS A 91 -3.60 -10.39 5.67
N VAL A 92 -4.91 -10.28 5.43
CA VAL A 92 -5.71 -9.12 5.82
C VAL A 92 -6.49 -9.47 7.07
N ASP A 93 -6.33 -8.66 8.12
CA ASP A 93 -7.15 -8.76 9.32
C ASP A 93 -7.60 -7.36 9.75
N THR A 94 -8.90 -7.13 9.63
CA THR A 94 -9.56 -5.85 9.95
C THR A 94 -10.04 -5.79 11.41
N GLY A 95 -9.76 -6.82 12.21
CA GLY A 95 -10.02 -6.88 13.65
C GLY A 95 -8.76 -6.75 14.50
N ARG A 96 -7.59 -7.01 13.93
CA ARG A 96 -6.30 -6.91 14.62
C ARG A 96 -5.94 -5.48 14.99
N THR A 97 -5.25 -5.38 16.12
CA THR A 97 -4.65 -4.14 16.62
C THR A 97 -3.17 -4.40 16.83
N PHE A 98 -2.32 -3.53 16.29
CA PHE A 98 -0.89 -3.58 16.50
C PHE A 98 -0.55 -2.62 17.65
N SER A 99 0.03 -3.14 18.73
CA SER A 99 0.38 -2.35 19.91
C SER A 99 1.56 -1.43 19.61
N VAL A 100 1.67 -0.31 20.33
CA VAL A 100 2.87 0.54 20.32
C VAL A 100 4.12 -0.31 20.56
N GLY A 101 5.16 -0.09 19.75
CA GLY A 101 6.38 -0.90 19.72
C GLY A 101 6.33 -2.13 18.81
N SER A 102 5.18 -2.45 18.19
CA SER A 102 5.12 -3.55 17.20
C SER A 102 6.01 -3.24 16.01
N THR A 103 6.89 -4.17 15.66
CA THR A 103 7.80 -4.04 14.52
C THR A 103 7.06 -4.28 13.21
N CYS A 104 7.18 -3.33 12.30
CA CYS A 104 6.55 -3.34 10.99
C CYS A 104 7.54 -2.97 9.89
N TRP A 105 7.17 -3.26 8.65
CA TRP A 105 7.99 -3.02 7.47
C TRP A 105 7.15 -2.33 6.40
N VAL A 106 7.78 -1.40 5.71
CA VAL A 106 7.23 -0.73 4.55
C VAL A 106 8.06 -1.17 3.37
N ALA A 107 7.42 -1.58 2.29
CA ALA A 107 8.09 -1.91 1.03
C ALA A 107 7.59 -0.99 -0.09
N GLY A 108 8.49 -0.66 -1.03
CA GLY A 108 8.13 0.14 -2.19
C GLY A 108 9.29 0.54 -3.08
N TRP A 109 8.93 1.24 -4.15
CA TRP A 109 9.86 1.79 -5.11
C TRP A 109 9.81 3.30 -5.04
N SER A 110 10.98 3.93 -5.16
CA SER A 110 11.03 5.35 -5.43
C SER A 110 10.59 5.63 -6.87
N SER A 111 9.79 6.68 -7.07
CA SER A 111 9.48 7.25 -8.38
C SER A 111 10.71 8.03 -8.84
N GLY A 112 11.81 7.35 -9.15
CA GLY A 112 13.02 8.03 -9.60
C GLY A 112 12.80 8.68 -10.98
N ALA A 113 13.54 9.76 -11.21
CA ALA A 113 13.49 10.65 -12.39
C ALA A 113 13.98 10.03 -13.72
N GLY A 114 13.89 8.70 -13.87
CA GLY A 114 14.39 7.95 -15.03
C GLY A 114 15.91 7.85 -15.06
N GLY A 115 16.48 6.63 -15.04
CA GLY A 115 17.91 6.43 -15.31
C GLY A 115 18.58 5.28 -14.58
N GLU A 116 18.13 4.91 -13.37
CA GLU A 116 18.71 3.80 -12.60
C GLU A 116 17.72 2.66 -12.33
N GLU A 117 18.25 1.45 -12.09
CA GLU A 117 17.47 0.30 -11.62
C GLU A 117 16.84 0.65 -10.27
N GLN A 118 15.58 1.07 -10.32
CA GLN A 118 14.74 1.28 -9.15
C GLN A 118 14.37 -0.07 -8.54
N VAL A 119 15.30 -0.62 -7.75
CA VAL A 119 15.12 -1.85 -6.98
C VAL A 119 14.12 -1.61 -5.85
N LEU A 120 13.30 -2.62 -5.56
CA LEU A 120 12.38 -2.63 -4.44
C LEU A 120 13.17 -2.42 -3.14
N GLN A 121 12.74 -1.45 -2.34
CA GLN A 121 13.33 -1.14 -1.04
C GLN A 121 12.36 -1.54 0.06
N GLU A 122 12.92 -1.88 1.22
CA GLU A 122 12.18 -2.12 2.44
C GLU A 122 12.78 -1.33 3.61
N PHE A 123 11.90 -0.83 4.48
CA PHE A 123 12.28 -0.05 5.66
C PHE A 123 11.58 -0.61 6.87
N GLN A 124 12.34 -0.91 7.91
CA GLN A 124 11.81 -1.28 9.21
C GLN A 124 11.33 -0.03 9.96
N THR A 125 10.23 -0.16 10.68
CA THR A 125 9.65 0.86 11.55
C THR A 125 8.91 0.21 12.71
N SER A 126 8.48 1.01 13.68
CA SER A 126 7.70 0.55 14.82
C SER A 126 6.41 1.35 14.95
N VAL A 127 5.33 0.71 15.40
CA VAL A 127 4.08 1.41 15.72
C VAL A 127 4.32 2.38 16.88
N VAL A 128 3.83 3.62 16.75
CA VAL A 128 3.91 4.66 17.78
C VAL A 128 2.53 5.20 18.09
N ASP A 129 2.40 5.88 19.22
CA ASP A 129 1.17 6.60 19.54
C ASP A 129 1.00 7.77 18.57
N CYS A 130 -0.22 7.96 18.06
CA CYS A 130 -0.55 9.13 17.29
C CYS A 130 -0.81 10.26 18.30
N GLU A 131 0.10 11.24 18.40
CA GLU A 131 -0.02 12.35 19.37
C GLU A 131 -1.35 13.12 19.26
N ASP A 132 -2.07 12.97 18.13
CA ASP A 132 -3.44 13.43 17.90
C ASP A 132 -4.50 12.37 18.29
N THR A 133 -5.14 12.61 19.45
CA THR A 133 -6.13 11.74 20.13
C THR A 133 -7.46 11.50 19.40
N SER A 134 -7.61 11.94 18.14
CA SER A 134 -8.87 11.91 17.39
C SER A 134 -8.87 11.01 16.15
N SER A 135 -7.77 10.34 15.85
CA SER A 135 -7.61 9.66 14.57
C SER A 135 -7.68 8.13 14.69
N ASP A 136 -8.61 7.52 13.95
CA ASP A 136 -8.59 6.09 13.59
C ASP A 136 -7.41 5.81 12.62
N SER A 137 -6.21 6.27 12.95
CA SER A 137 -5.01 6.19 12.13
C SER A 137 -4.00 5.26 12.79
N LEU A 138 -3.14 4.64 11.97
CA LEU A 138 -1.98 3.92 12.47
C LEU A 138 -0.72 4.76 12.18
N CYS A 139 -0.01 5.15 13.24
CA CYS A 139 1.22 5.90 13.16
C CYS A 139 2.43 4.99 13.37
N THR A 140 3.51 5.25 12.66
CA THR A 140 4.79 4.57 12.86
C THR A 140 5.90 5.57 13.15
N GLU A 141 7.08 5.11 13.55
CA GLU A 141 8.26 5.97 13.61
C GLU A 141 8.49 6.69 12.27
N ALA A 142 9.08 7.89 12.33
CA ALA A 142 9.30 8.72 11.16
C ALA A 142 10.21 8.00 10.14
N LEU A 143 9.72 7.85 8.92
CA LEU A 143 10.48 7.31 7.79
C LEU A 143 10.63 8.38 6.70
N THR A 144 11.84 8.55 6.19
CA THR A 144 12.10 9.32 4.97
C THR A 144 11.86 8.42 3.77
N LEU A 145 10.62 8.42 3.29
CA LEU A 145 10.22 7.72 2.08
C LEU A 145 10.24 8.67 0.89
N GLU A 146 10.84 8.22 -0.20
CA GLU A 146 10.78 8.91 -1.49
C GLU A 146 9.35 8.87 -2.05
N PRO A 147 8.99 9.79 -2.97
CA PRO A 147 7.74 9.66 -3.71
C PRO A 147 7.67 8.30 -4.43
N GLY A 148 6.48 7.71 -4.59
CA GLY A 148 6.29 6.37 -5.19
C GLY A 148 5.95 5.25 -4.19
N PHE A 149 6.16 5.46 -2.89
CA PHE A 149 5.74 4.50 -1.86
C PHE A 149 4.24 4.57 -1.53
N SER A 150 3.52 5.60 -2.02
CA SER A 150 2.08 5.76 -1.77
C SER A 150 1.29 4.53 -2.24
N GLY A 151 0.28 4.15 -1.46
CA GLY A 151 -0.47 2.91 -1.64
C GLY A 151 0.28 1.64 -1.23
N GLY A 152 1.58 1.75 -0.92
CA GLY A 152 2.42 0.63 -0.49
C GLY A 152 1.99 0.04 0.86
N PRO A 153 2.29 -1.24 1.11
CA PRO A 153 1.87 -1.94 2.31
C PRO A 153 2.69 -1.54 3.53
N LEU A 154 2.02 -1.36 4.67
CA LEU A 154 2.62 -1.50 6.00
C LEU A 154 2.35 -2.92 6.51
N MET A 155 3.40 -3.69 6.68
CA MET A 155 3.34 -5.11 7.00
C MET A 155 3.88 -5.31 8.40
N CYS A 156 3.08 -5.84 9.31
CA CYS A 156 3.49 -6.12 10.68
C CYS A 156 3.48 -7.62 10.92
N GLN A 157 4.48 -8.12 11.65
CA GLN A 157 4.56 -9.54 11.97
C GLN A 157 3.87 -9.81 13.31
N GLN A 158 2.97 -10.79 13.33
CA GLN A 158 2.29 -11.25 14.55
C GLN A 158 2.01 -12.74 14.46
N ASP A 159 2.16 -13.48 15.56
CA ASP A 159 1.87 -14.93 15.63
C ASP A 159 2.61 -15.78 14.56
N GLY A 160 3.79 -15.33 14.11
CA GLY A 160 4.58 -15.98 13.06
C GLY A 160 4.13 -15.69 11.61
N SER A 161 3.11 -14.86 11.42
CA SER A 161 2.56 -14.49 10.11
C SER A 161 2.68 -13.00 9.82
N TRP A 162 2.68 -12.64 8.53
CA TRP A 162 2.71 -11.27 8.06
C TRP A 162 1.30 -10.76 7.79
N PHE A 163 0.94 -9.65 8.41
CA PHE A 163 -0.36 -9.01 8.27
C PHE A 163 -0.23 -7.63 7.64
N LEU A 164 -1.16 -7.29 6.75
CA LEU A 164 -1.31 -5.94 6.24
C LEU A 164 -1.98 -5.09 7.33
N ALA A 165 -1.20 -4.22 7.96
CA ALA A 165 -1.69 -3.34 9.01
C ALA A 165 -2.37 -2.09 8.44
N GLY A 166 -1.89 -1.63 7.29
CA GLY A 166 -2.46 -0.50 6.57
C GLY A 166 -1.78 -0.28 5.23
N VAL A 167 -2.25 0.74 4.52
CA VAL A 167 -1.66 1.21 3.26
C VAL A 167 -1.20 2.66 3.43
N LEU A 168 -0.06 2.99 2.81
CA LEU A 168 0.51 4.33 2.93
C LEU A 168 -0.36 5.34 2.16
N ALA A 169 -0.87 6.37 2.84
CA ALA A 169 -1.58 7.47 2.16
C ALA A 169 -0.62 8.27 1.27
N ALA A 170 -1.12 8.93 0.21
CA ALA A 170 -0.28 9.88 -0.52
C ALA A 170 -0.02 11.10 0.37
N ASP A 171 1.25 11.51 0.50
CA ASP A 171 1.75 12.56 1.42
C ASP A 171 0.67 13.54 1.94
N ASN A 172 0.16 13.31 3.14
CA ASN A 172 -0.35 14.39 3.97
C ASN A 172 0.87 15.08 4.59
N LYS A 173 1.41 16.09 3.91
CA LYS A 173 2.25 17.08 4.58
C LYS A 173 1.42 17.75 5.67
N LEU A 174 1.45 17.24 6.91
CA LEU A 174 1.17 18.11 8.04
C LEU A 174 2.40 19.02 8.20
N THR A 175 2.49 20.11 7.46
CA THR A 175 3.38 21.19 7.89
C THR A 175 2.67 21.98 8.98
N THR A 176 2.88 21.61 10.24
CA THR A 176 2.71 22.53 11.37
C THR A 176 4.09 22.99 11.81
N GLY A 177 4.27 24.31 11.86
CA GLY A 177 5.56 24.94 12.09
C GLY A 177 6.22 24.44 13.37
N ALA A 178 7.53 24.18 13.27
CA ALA A 178 8.45 24.00 14.38
C ALA A 178 8.11 22.85 15.36
N GLN A 179 8.05 21.61 14.87
CA GLN A 179 8.49 20.41 15.60
C GLN A 179 8.56 19.21 14.64
N THR A 180 9.76 18.70 14.42
CA THR A 180 10.00 17.50 13.61
C THR A 180 9.69 16.25 14.43
N LEU A 181 8.41 15.94 14.58
CA LEU A 181 7.93 14.69 15.16
C LEU A 181 6.80 14.19 14.27
N GLN A 182 7.11 13.55 13.14
CA GLN A 182 6.06 13.03 12.26
C GLN A 182 6.28 11.58 11.90
N GLY A 183 5.55 10.73 12.59
CA GLY A 183 5.23 9.41 12.09
C GLY A 183 4.47 9.49 10.77
N LYS A 184 4.71 8.53 9.87
CA LYS A 184 3.91 8.42 8.64
C LYS A 184 2.51 7.90 9.02
N ILE A 185 1.48 8.52 8.44
CA ILE A 185 0.08 8.11 8.63
C ILE A 185 -0.25 7.02 7.61
N TYR A 186 -0.74 5.88 8.10
CA TYR A 186 -1.28 4.81 7.29
C TYR A 186 -2.78 4.73 7.47
N ILE A 187 -3.48 4.36 6.39
CA ILE A 187 -4.92 4.05 6.44
C ILE A 187 -5.04 2.66 7.08
N PRO A 188 -5.54 2.53 8.33
CA PRO A 188 -5.63 1.23 8.96
C PRO A 188 -6.84 0.47 8.43
N LEU A 189 -6.65 -0.81 8.14
CA LEU A 189 -7.73 -1.64 7.58
C LEU A 189 -8.92 -1.81 8.53
N LYS A 190 -8.72 -1.63 9.84
CA LYS A 190 -9.79 -1.65 10.85
C LYS A 190 -10.79 -0.52 10.63
N ARG A 191 -10.34 0.65 10.19
CA ARG A 191 -11.19 1.82 9.90
C ARG A 191 -12.04 1.57 8.65
N ASP A 192 -11.42 1.05 7.60
CA ASP A 192 -12.08 0.65 6.36
C ASP A 192 -12.67 -0.77 6.42
N ARG A 193 -12.90 -1.32 7.61
CA ARG A 193 -13.29 -2.73 7.79
C ARG A 193 -14.50 -3.13 6.96
N SER A 194 -15.57 -2.35 7.02
CA SER A 194 -16.80 -2.65 6.28
C SER A 194 -16.58 -2.58 4.77
N PHE A 195 -15.79 -1.62 4.32
CA PHE A 195 -15.41 -1.45 2.91
C PHE A 195 -14.57 -2.64 2.43
N VAL A 196 -13.50 -2.98 3.15
CA VAL A 196 -12.61 -4.10 2.82
C VAL A 196 -13.37 -5.43 2.80
N PHE A 197 -14.25 -5.69 3.79
CA PHE A 197 -15.03 -6.94 3.81
C PHE A 197 -16.11 -7.06 2.73
N GLN A 198 -16.65 -5.94 2.25
CA GLN A 198 -17.69 -5.96 1.22
C GLN A 198 -17.10 -6.02 -0.19
N THR A 199 -15.85 -5.55 -0.33
CA THR A 199 -15.19 -5.41 -1.63
C THR A 199 -14.21 -6.55 -1.91
N LEU A 200 -13.71 -7.27 -0.89
CA LEU A 200 -12.91 -8.49 -1.08
C LEU A 200 -13.78 -9.74 -1.14
#